data_AF-A0A7S2XKT6-F1
#
_entry.id   AF-A0A7S2XKT6-F1
#
_cell.length_a   1.000
_cell.length_b   1.000
_cell.length_c   1.000
_cell.angle_alpha   90.00
_cell.angle_beta   90.00
_cell.angle_gamma   90.00
#
_symmetry.space_group_name_H-M   'P 1'
#
loop_
_entity.id
_entity.type
_entity.pdbx_description
1 polymer ?
#
loop_
_entity_poly.entity_id
_entity_poly.type
_entity_poly.pdbx_seq_one_letter_code
_entity_poly.pdbx_strand_id
1 'polypeptide(L)'
;MSSSGTSNHANPNSNRRLAVTVTQFAATPKGSIRQLHKFRDKKQKEGQHRAKLLRGYQKVMKKEGYEAGTGASRKRRDPTSTRREEQDDDDDDDNKDPKKESRPEDEESAPTGKRRKKMVKSDPFAKARQKAQEAKEGRQKAQEGRAQRDVEVAQKLVARKKRGKLLRQRTKRGQPVMKNVITDMLQQIQKTTKP
;
A
#
# COMPACT_ATOMS: atom_id res chain seq x y z
N MET A 1 21.65 -26.34 -64.94
CA MET A 1 21.18 -25.25 -64.07
C MET A 1 21.08 -25.80 -62.66
N SER A 2 22.05 -25.49 -61.81
CA SER A 2 22.21 -26.06 -60.47
C SER A 2 21.70 -25.08 -59.43
N SER A 3 20.70 -25.49 -58.64
CA SER A 3 20.15 -24.71 -57.53
C SER A 3 20.63 -25.27 -56.19
N SER A 4 21.60 -24.60 -55.57
CA SER A 4 22.05 -24.83 -54.20
C SER A 4 21.12 -24.10 -53.22
N GLY A 5 20.29 -24.83 -52.48
CA GLY A 5 19.51 -24.30 -51.36
C GLY A 5 20.33 -24.31 -50.07
N THR A 6 20.56 -23.14 -49.48
CA THR A 6 21.18 -23.00 -48.16
C THR A 6 20.09 -22.98 -47.07
N SER A 7 20.13 -23.97 -46.18
CA SER A 7 19.27 -24.02 -45.00
C SER A 7 19.85 -23.18 -43.86
N ASN A 8 19.19 -22.07 -43.55
CA ASN A 8 19.48 -21.26 -42.35
C ASN A 8 19.02 -22.02 -41.09
N HIS A 9 19.94 -22.66 -40.37
CA HIS A 9 19.69 -23.14 -39.02
C HIS A 9 19.70 -21.97 -38.03
N ALA A 10 18.51 -21.48 -37.69
CA ALA A 10 18.31 -20.52 -36.60
C ALA A 10 18.69 -21.17 -35.25
N ASN A 11 19.68 -20.57 -34.57
CA ASN A 11 20.19 -21.02 -33.28
C ASN A 11 19.15 -20.76 -32.17
N PRO A 12 18.58 -21.78 -31.50
CA PRO A 12 17.47 -21.60 -30.54
C PRO A 12 17.90 -21.05 -29.17
N ASN A 13 19.16 -20.64 -28.99
CA ASN A 13 19.73 -20.37 -27.66
C ASN A 13 19.93 -18.89 -27.28
N SER A 14 19.44 -17.93 -28.08
CA SER A 14 19.70 -16.50 -27.85
C SER A 14 18.80 -15.79 -26.82
N ASN A 15 17.74 -16.43 -26.30
CA ASN A 15 16.70 -15.71 -25.52
C ASN A 15 16.47 -16.21 -24.08
N ARG A 16 17.46 -16.85 -23.45
CA ARG A 16 17.41 -17.09 -21.99
C ARG A 16 18.08 -15.95 -21.23
N ARG A 17 17.39 -14.81 -21.13
CA ARG A 17 17.70 -13.86 -20.06
C ARG A 17 17.31 -14.52 -18.73
N LEU A 18 18.31 -14.90 -17.93
CA LEU A 18 18.11 -15.44 -16.59
C LEU A 18 17.27 -14.44 -15.78
N ALA A 19 16.21 -14.94 -15.15
CA ALA A 19 15.32 -14.13 -14.33
C ALA A 19 16.13 -13.52 -13.18
N VAL A 20 16.29 -12.19 -13.20
CA VAL A 20 17.00 -11.44 -12.16
C VAL A 20 16.24 -11.63 -10.85
N THR A 21 16.91 -12.16 -9.84
CA THR A 21 16.33 -12.34 -8.51
C THR A 21 16.12 -10.98 -7.84
N VAL A 22 15.13 -10.89 -6.94
CA VAL A 22 14.80 -9.64 -6.21
C VAL A 22 16.02 -9.10 -5.45
N THR A 23 16.87 -9.99 -4.94
CA THR A 23 18.11 -9.65 -4.24
C THR A 23 19.16 -9.03 -5.16
N GLN A 24 19.32 -9.53 -6.39
CA GLN A 24 20.24 -8.96 -7.39
C GLN A 24 19.76 -7.59 -7.92
N PHE A 25 18.44 -7.36 -8.00
CA PHE A 25 17.91 -6.04 -8.43
C PHE A 25 18.08 -4.97 -7.35
N ALA A 26 17.89 -5.33 -6.07
CA ALA A 26 18.06 -4.42 -4.93
C ALA A 26 19.53 -4.12 -4.61
N ALA A 27 20.45 -5.06 -4.88
CA ALA A 27 21.88 -4.90 -4.60
C ALA A 27 22.65 -4.00 -5.59
N THR A 28 22.07 -3.66 -6.75
CA THR A 28 22.75 -2.76 -7.70
C THR A 28 22.46 -1.28 -7.39
N PRO A 29 23.47 -0.41 -7.31
CA PRO A 29 23.28 1.02 -7.02
C PRO A 29 22.41 1.71 -8.09
N LYS A 30 22.40 1.18 -9.32
CA LYS A 30 21.53 1.67 -10.41
C LYS A 30 20.05 1.32 -10.19
N GLY A 31 19.74 0.20 -9.53
CA GLY A 31 18.39 -0.20 -9.17
C GLY A 31 17.80 0.70 -8.07
N SER A 32 18.60 1.00 -7.04
CA SER A 32 18.20 1.89 -5.94
C SER A 32 18.03 3.34 -6.39
N ILE A 33 18.93 3.87 -7.24
CA ILE A 33 18.80 5.22 -7.82
C ILE A 33 17.52 5.32 -8.67
N ARG A 34 17.21 4.33 -9.51
CA ARG A 34 15.96 4.31 -10.29
C ARG A 34 14.73 4.28 -9.41
N GLN A 35 14.76 3.58 -8.28
CA GLN A 35 13.66 3.57 -7.32
C GLN A 35 13.51 4.93 -6.61
N LEU A 36 14.62 5.58 -6.23
CA LEU A 36 14.61 6.92 -5.65
C LEU A 36 14.05 7.97 -6.61
N HIS A 37 14.44 7.94 -7.89
CA HIS A 37 13.87 8.82 -8.91
C HIS A 37 12.38 8.58 -9.08
N LYS A 38 11.93 7.31 -9.20
CA LYS A 38 10.50 6.98 -9.28
C LYS A 38 9.72 7.47 -8.06
N PHE A 39 10.31 7.39 -6.87
CA PHE A 39 9.70 7.90 -5.64
C PHE A 39 9.56 9.43 -5.67
N ARG A 40 10.63 10.14 -6.06
CA ARG A 40 10.62 11.60 -6.24
C ARG A 40 9.56 12.03 -7.26
N ASP A 41 9.54 11.40 -8.43
CA ASP A 41 8.55 11.67 -9.48
C ASP A 41 7.13 11.40 -8.99
N LYS A 42 6.93 10.32 -8.24
CA LYS A 42 5.62 9.99 -7.65
C LYS A 42 5.18 11.07 -6.67
N LYS A 43 6.06 11.53 -5.79
CA LYS A 43 5.75 12.60 -4.82
C LYS A 43 5.48 13.94 -5.52
N GLN A 44 6.25 14.26 -6.56
CA GLN A 44 6.01 15.47 -7.36
C GLN A 44 4.64 15.40 -8.06
N LYS A 45 4.29 14.26 -8.67
CA LYS A 45 2.99 14.04 -9.31
C LYS A 45 1.84 14.11 -8.30
N GLU A 46 2.01 13.53 -7.12
CA GLU A 46 1.04 13.63 -6.00
C GLU A 46 0.80 15.10 -5.62
N GLY A 47 1.87 15.89 -5.46
CA GLY A 47 1.78 17.31 -5.16
C GLY A 47 1.07 18.12 -6.25
N GLN A 48 1.42 17.90 -7.51
CA GLN A 48 0.76 18.55 -8.66
C GLN A 48 -0.73 18.19 -8.75
N HIS A 49 -1.06 16.91 -8.55
CA HIS A 49 -2.44 16.42 -8.55
C HIS A 49 -3.26 17.07 -7.42
N ARG A 50 -2.73 17.09 -6.20
CA ARG A 50 -3.38 17.74 -5.05
C ARG A 50 -3.59 19.23 -5.28
N ALA A 51 -2.59 19.94 -5.80
CA ALA A 51 -2.71 21.35 -6.14
C ALA A 51 -3.80 21.61 -7.19
N LYS A 52 -3.89 20.75 -8.22
CA LYS A 52 -4.95 20.83 -9.23
C LYS A 52 -6.33 20.64 -8.63
N LEU A 53 -6.49 19.67 -7.71
CA LEU A 53 -7.76 19.45 -7.01
C LEU A 53 -8.16 20.64 -6.13
N LEU A 54 -7.23 21.19 -5.35
CA LEU A 54 -7.48 22.37 -4.51
C LEU A 54 -7.93 23.57 -5.35
N ARG A 55 -7.25 23.84 -6.47
CA ARG A 55 -7.64 24.91 -7.40
C ARG A 55 -9.01 24.64 -8.02
N GLY A 56 -9.31 23.40 -8.39
CA GLY A 56 -10.61 23.00 -8.93
C GLY A 56 -11.73 23.22 -7.92
N TYR A 57 -11.53 22.78 -6.67
CA TYR A 57 -12.45 22.98 -5.57
C TYR A 57 -12.69 24.47 -5.29
N GLN A 58 -11.64 25.29 -5.17
CA GLN A 58 -11.76 26.73 -4.95
C GLN A 58 -12.56 27.42 -6.07
N LYS A 59 -12.31 27.05 -7.33
CA LYS A 59 -13.08 27.58 -8.48
C LYS A 59 -14.55 27.21 -8.39
N VAL A 60 -14.85 25.98 -8.00
CA VAL A 60 -16.23 25.52 -7.82
C VAL A 60 -16.91 26.29 -6.69
N MET A 61 -16.28 26.38 -5.52
CA MET A 61 -16.82 27.12 -4.38
C MET A 61 -17.10 28.59 -4.73
N LYS A 62 -16.17 29.26 -5.42
CA LYS A 62 -16.36 30.64 -5.89
C LYS A 62 -17.56 30.79 -6.84
N LYS A 63 -17.79 29.81 -7.72
CA LYS A 63 -18.94 29.82 -8.65
C LYS A 63 -20.27 29.68 -7.94
N GLU A 64 -20.32 28.90 -6.88
CA GLU A 64 -21.51 28.70 -6.05
C GLU A 64 -21.75 29.89 -5.08
N GLY A 65 -20.90 30.92 -5.10
CA GLY A 65 -21.03 32.10 -4.24
C GLY A 65 -20.49 31.90 -2.82
N TYR A 66 -19.81 30.78 -2.54
CA TYR A 66 -19.13 30.57 -1.27
C TYR A 66 -17.71 31.16 -1.32
N GLU A 67 -17.32 31.91 -0.29
CA GLU A 67 -15.91 32.22 -0.08
C GLU A 67 -15.17 30.94 0.26
N ALA A 68 -14.36 30.46 -0.70
CA ALA A 68 -13.45 29.36 -0.44
C ALA A 68 -12.43 29.85 0.59
N GLY A 69 -12.61 29.48 1.86
CA GLY A 69 -11.75 29.91 2.96
C GLY A 69 -10.28 29.87 2.54
N THR A 70 -9.60 30.99 2.72
CA THR A 70 -8.20 31.23 2.36
C THR A 70 -7.33 30.39 3.28
N GLY A 71 -7.32 29.07 3.08
CA GLY A 71 -6.77 28.10 4.02
C GLY A 71 -5.36 28.50 4.43
N ALA A 72 -5.15 28.70 5.74
CA ALA A 72 -3.90 29.08 6.39
C ALA A 72 -2.89 29.74 5.43
N SER A 73 -3.33 30.80 4.73
CA SER A 73 -2.40 31.62 3.98
C SER A 73 -1.44 32.12 5.03
N ARG A 74 -0.19 31.63 4.98
CA ARG A 74 0.91 32.16 5.80
C ARG A 74 0.69 33.66 5.78
N LYS A 75 0.36 34.25 6.94
CA LYS A 75 0.41 35.69 7.11
C LYS A 75 1.82 36.02 6.62
N ARG A 76 1.94 36.54 5.40
CA ARG A 76 3.15 37.25 5.00
C ARG A 76 3.11 38.38 6.01
N ARG A 77 3.90 38.26 7.08
CA ARG A 77 4.08 39.35 8.02
C ARG A 77 4.48 40.51 7.13
N ASP A 78 3.59 41.50 7.04
CA ASP A 78 4.03 42.82 6.67
C ASP A 78 5.22 43.16 7.58
N PRO A 79 6.36 43.63 7.05
CA PRO A 79 7.51 44.00 7.88
C PRO A 79 7.23 45.18 8.82
N THR A 80 6.00 45.69 8.87
CA THR A 80 5.56 46.84 9.66
C THR A 80 4.74 46.49 10.91
N SER A 81 4.46 45.22 11.23
CA SER A 81 3.83 44.90 12.52
C SER A 81 4.88 44.73 13.62
N THR A 82 5.25 45.86 14.22
CA THR A 82 6.01 45.94 15.45
C THR A 82 5.29 45.27 16.62
N ARG A 83 6.07 44.48 17.38
CA ARG A 83 5.99 44.32 18.85
C ARG A 83 4.74 43.64 19.44
N ARG A 84 4.90 42.38 19.87
CA ARG A 84 4.89 42.02 21.29
C ARG A 84 5.43 40.61 21.49
N GLU A 85 6.43 40.53 22.37
CA GLU A 85 6.97 39.32 22.98
C GLU A 85 5.87 38.61 23.77
N GLU A 86 5.88 37.28 23.79
CA GLU A 86 5.54 36.50 24.98
C GLU A 86 6.31 35.19 24.89
N GLN A 87 7.11 35.04 25.94
CA GLN A 87 8.03 34.00 26.32
C GLN A 87 7.24 33.05 27.22
N ASP A 88 7.36 31.75 27.02
CA ASP A 88 7.03 30.76 28.04
C ASP A 88 8.09 29.65 27.94
N ASP A 89 9.07 29.77 28.85
CA ASP A 89 9.84 28.67 29.39
C ASP A 89 8.96 27.99 30.45
N ASP A 90 8.85 26.67 30.42
CA ASP A 90 8.60 25.80 31.59
C ASP A 90 8.77 24.34 31.10
N ASP A 91 9.87 23.66 31.39
CA ASP A 91 10.35 23.05 32.65
C ASP A 91 9.98 21.57 32.77
N ASP A 92 10.93 20.86 33.37
CA ASP A 92 11.05 19.42 33.56
C ASP A 92 9.77 18.70 34.04
N ASP A 93 9.56 17.45 33.58
CA ASP A 93 9.19 16.42 34.55
C ASP A 93 9.75 15.04 34.20
N ASP A 94 10.37 14.51 35.24
CA ASP A 94 11.25 13.38 35.39
C ASP A 94 10.37 12.17 35.77
N ASN A 95 10.45 11.06 35.06
CA ASN A 95 9.84 9.82 35.57
C ASN A 95 10.72 8.60 35.35
N LYS A 96 11.53 8.37 36.38
CA LYS A 96 12.19 7.12 36.76
C LYS A 96 11.19 5.97 36.96
N ASP A 97 11.49 4.84 36.31
CA ASP A 97 11.62 3.44 36.83
C ASP A 97 10.61 2.93 37.89
N PRO A 98 10.22 1.61 37.92
CA PRO A 98 11.21 0.52 37.93
C PRO A 98 10.82 -0.82 37.27
N LYS A 99 11.87 -1.61 36.98
CA LYS A 99 12.04 -3.08 37.23
C LYS A 99 10.82 -4.01 37.03
N LYS A 100 11.02 -5.18 36.40
CA LYS A 100 11.52 -6.41 37.07
C LYS A 100 11.38 -7.65 36.16
N GLU A 101 12.39 -8.48 36.28
CA GLU A 101 12.56 -9.82 35.70
C GLU A 101 11.42 -10.78 36.07
N SER A 102 11.09 -11.72 35.18
CA SER A 102 10.84 -13.10 35.61
C SER A 102 11.16 -14.09 34.47
N ARG A 103 12.24 -14.81 34.75
CA ARG A 103 12.77 -16.01 34.12
C ARG A 103 11.93 -17.20 34.61
N PRO A 104 11.44 -18.11 33.76
CA PRO A 104 11.06 -19.43 34.24
C PRO A 104 12.33 -20.28 34.33
N GLU A 105 12.72 -20.54 35.56
CA GLU A 105 13.55 -21.69 35.93
C GLU A 105 12.64 -22.93 35.83
N ASP A 106 12.84 -23.75 34.81
CA ASP A 106 12.34 -25.13 34.84
C ASP A 106 13.46 -26.00 35.38
N GLU A 107 13.34 -26.29 36.68
CA GLU A 107 14.18 -27.23 37.40
C GLU A 107 14.03 -28.66 36.90
N GLU A 108 15.14 -29.35 37.05
CA GLU A 108 15.39 -30.74 36.76
C GLU A 108 14.40 -31.71 37.42
N SER A 109 13.97 -32.71 36.67
CA SER A 109 13.73 -34.04 37.25
C SER A 109 14.48 -35.10 36.45
N ALA A 110 15.49 -35.66 37.10
CA ALA A 110 16.35 -36.72 36.60
C ALA A 110 15.60 -38.05 36.39
N PRO A 111 16.16 -39.00 35.60
CA PRO A 111 15.40 -40.01 34.88
C PRO A 111 15.31 -41.33 35.66
N THR A 112 14.14 -41.66 36.20
CA THR A 112 13.90 -42.99 36.78
C THR A 112 13.24 -43.92 35.76
N GLY A 113 13.99 -44.96 35.36
CA GLY A 113 13.47 -46.12 34.64
C GLY A 113 13.56 -46.04 33.12
N LYS A 114 14.67 -46.55 32.56
CA LYS A 114 14.76 -46.92 31.13
C LYS A 114 13.84 -48.11 30.84
N ARG A 115 12.53 -47.89 30.82
CA ARG A 115 11.60 -48.75 30.08
C ARG A 115 11.91 -48.52 28.60
N ARG A 116 12.40 -49.55 27.92
CA ARG A 116 12.50 -49.57 26.45
C ARG A 116 11.13 -49.18 25.89
N LYS A 117 10.96 -47.92 25.48
CA LYS A 117 9.76 -47.46 24.77
C LYS A 117 9.67 -48.36 23.55
N LYS A 118 8.68 -49.26 23.51
CA LYS A 118 8.40 -50.05 22.32
C LYS A 118 8.24 -49.03 21.18
N MET A 119 9.13 -49.08 20.19
CA MET A 119 9.00 -48.23 19.01
C MET A 119 7.64 -48.54 18.41
N VAL A 120 6.69 -47.62 18.57
CA VAL A 120 5.41 -47.70 17.86
C VAL A 120 5.78 -47.70 16.39
N LYS A 121 5.39 -48.77 15.67
CA LYS A 121 5.64 -48.88 14.23
C LYS A 121 5.06 -47.62 13.60
N SER A 122 5.90 -46.74 13.05
CA SER A 122 5.42 -45.53 12.39
C SER A 122 4.55 -45.96 11.22
N ASP A 123 3.33 -45.42 11.14
CA ASP A 123 2.44 -45.63 10.00
C ASP A 123 3.23 -45.27 8.72
N PRO A 124 3.41 -46.21 7.77
CA PRO A 124 4.20 -45.97 6.56
C PRO A 124 3.65 -44.82 5.71
N PHE A 125 2.39 -44.43 5.91
CA PHE A 125 1.73 -43.36 5.17
C PHE A 125 1.58 -42.06 5.97
N ALA A 126 2.10 -41.95 7.19
CA ALA A 126 1.94 -40.74 8.02
C ALA A 126 2.39 -39.46 7.31
N LYS A 127 3.60 -39.47 6.72
CA LYS A 127 4.15 -38.34 5.95
C LYS A 127 3.34 -38.04 4.69
N ALA A 128 2.86 -39.08 4.02
CA ALA A 128 2.04 -38.93 2.81
C ALA A 128 0.69 -38.28 3.15
N ARG A 129 0.05 -38.68 4.26
CA ARG A 129 -1.19 -38.08 4.75
C ARG A 129 -1.00 -36.61 5.15
N GLN A 130 0.06 -36.29 5.89
CA GLN A 130 0.39 -34.90 6.26
C GLN A 130 0.58 -34.02 5.00
N LYS A 131 1.39 -34.48 4.04
CA LYS A 131 1.60 -33.74 2.78
C LYS A 131 0.30 -33.56 1.97
N ALA A 132 -0.57 -34.57 1.96
CA ALA A 132 -1.88 -34.48 1.31
C ALA A 132 -2.81 -33.47 2.01
N GLN A 133 -2.79 -33.42 3.34
CA GLN A 133 -3.54 -32.43 4.13
C GLN A 133 -3.04 -31.01 3.86
N GLU A 134 -1.72 -30.79 3.94
CA GLU A 134 -1.10 -29.50 3.62
C GLU A 134 -1.44 -29.04 2.19
N ALA A 135 -1.38 -29.94 1.21
CA ALA A 135 -1.74 -29.62 -0.17
C ALA A 135 -3.23 -29.28 -0.31
N LYS A 136 -4.12 -29.96 0.42
CA LYS A 136 -5.55 -29.68 0.43
C LYS A 136 -5.83 -28.30 1.05
N GLU A 137 -5.22 -27.99 2.19
CA GLU A 137 -5.32 -26.68 2.84
C GLU A 137 -4.75 -25.56 1.97
N GLY A 138 -3.60 -25.78 1.33
CA GLY A 138 -3.01 -24.81 0.41
C GLY A 138 -3.91 -24.50 -0.78
N ARG A 139 -4.59 -25.52 -1.34
CA ARG A 139 -5.59 -25.34 -2.39
C ARG A 139 -6.82 -24.58 -1.89
N GLN A 140 -7.32 -24.90 -0.70
CA GLN A 140 -8.47 -24.21 -0.10
C GLN A 140 -8.16 -22.73 0.16
N LYS A 141 -7.03 -22.43 0.81
CA LYS A 141 -6.57 -21.04 1.04
C LYS A 141 -6.41 -20.27 -0.28
N ALA A 142 -5.87 -20.91 -1.31
CA ALA A 142 -5.74 -20.28 -2.63
C ALA A 142 -7.12 -20.01 -3.29
N GLN A 143 -8.08 -20.92 -3.15
CA GLN A 143 -9.45 -20.75 -3.66
C GLN A 143 -10.19 -19.64 -2.90
N GLU A 144 -10.11 -19.64 -1.57
CA GLU A 144 -10.67 -18.59 -0.72
C GLU A 144 -10.05 -17.23 -1.04
N GLY A 145 -8.73 -17.16 -1.21
CA GLY A 145 -8.05 -15.93 -1.60
C GLY A 145 -8.46 -15.42 -2.98
N ARG A 146 -8.80 -16.31 -3.93
CA ARG A 146 -9.38 -15.90 -5.23
C ARG A 146 -10.80 -15.39 -5.05
N ALA A 147 -11.65 -16.12 -4.36
CA ALA A 147 -13.03 -15.73 -4.12
C ALA A 147 -13.13 -14.37 -3.39
N GLN A 148 -12.29 -14.14 -2.39
CA GLN A 148 -12.22 -12.85 -1.69
C GLN A 148 -11.84 -11.70 -2.62
N ARG A 149 -10.85 -11.90 -3.50
CA ARG A 149 -10.47 -10.89 -4.50
C ARG A 149 -11.61 -10.60 -5.48
N ASP A 150 -12.31 -11.63 -5.93
CA ASP A 150 -13.43 -11.47 -6.86
C ASP A 150 -14.58 -10.68 -6.22
N VAL A 151 -14.88 -10.95 -4.95
CA VAL A 151 -15.84 -10.18 -4.15
C VAL A 151 -15.39 -8.72 -3.99
N GLU A 152 -14.12 -8.48 -3.65
CA GLU A 152 -13.58 -7.13 -3.50
C GLU A 152 -13.65 -6.34 -4.83
N VAL A 153 -13.30 -6.98 -5.94
CA VAL A 153 -13.39 -6.38 -7.28
C VAL A 153 -14.84 -6.07 -7.62
N ALA A 154 -15.77 -6.99 -7.37
CA ALA A 154 -17.19 -6.77 -7.60
C ALA A 154 -17.73 -5.59 -6.77
N GLN A 155 -17.38 -5.52 -5.48
CA GLN A 155 -17.75 -4.40 -4.61
C GLN A 155 -17.20 -3.07 -5.11
N LYS A 156 -15.91 -3.03 -5.52
CA LYS A 156 -15.29 -1.83 -6.11
C LYS A 156 -15.98 -1.40 -7.40
N LEU A 157 -16.38 -2.34 -8.26
CA LEU A 157 -17.11 -2.05 -9.49
C LEU A 157 -18.50 -1.48 -9.21
N VAL A 158 -19.23 -2.04 -8.25
CA VAL A 158 -20.54 -1.53 -7.82
C VAL A 158 -20.39 -0.11 -7.26
N ALA A 159 -19.42 0.12 -6.37
CA ALA A 159 -19.14 1.45 -5.82
C ALA A 159 -18.78 2.45 -6.93
N ARG A 160 -17.95 2.04 -7.90
CA ARG A 160 -17.60 2.86 -9.07
C ARG A 160 -18.82 3.23 -9.91
N LYS A 161 -19.72 2.27 -10.19
CA LYS A 161 -20.96 2.51 -10.94
C LYS A 161 -21.87 3.50 -10.19
N LYS A 162 -22.05 3.31 -8.88
CA LYS A 162 -22.85 4.21 -8.03
C LYS A 162 -22.28 5.64 -8.03
N ARG A 163 -20.96 5.78 -7.81
CA ARG A 163 -20.25 7.07 -7.86
C ARG A 163 -20.38 7.73 -9.23
N GLY A 164 -20.23 6.97 -10.31
CA GLY A 164 -20.40 7.46 -11.68
C GLY A 164 -21.82 7.95 -11.95
N LYS A 165 -22.85 7.25 -11.45
CA LYS A 165 -24.24 7.69 -11.55
C LYS A 165 -24.46 9.02 -10.83
N LEU A 166 -23.95 9.17 -9.61
CA LEU A 166 -24.05 10.42 -8.83
C LEU A 166 -23.38 11.61 -9.53
N LEU A 167 -22.17 11.42 -10.06
CA LEU A 167 -21.44 12.49 -10.76
C LEU A 167 -22.04 12.85 -12.12
N ARG A 168 -22.79 11.92 -12.73
CA ARG A 168 -23.53 12.17 -13.97
C ARG A 168 -24.86 12.89 -13.76
N GLN A 169 -25.36 12.95 -12.52
CA GLN A 169 -26.61 13.66 -12.23
C GLN A 169 -26.49 15.13 -12.63
N ARG A 170 -27.55 15.62 -13.26
CA ARG A 170 -27.68 17.00 -13.71
C ARG A 170 -28.96 17.62 -13.16
N THR A 171 -28.96 18.93 -12.99
CA THR A 171 -30.13 19.72 -12.65
C THR A 171 -31.08 19.80 -13.86
N LYS A 172 -32.30 20.33 -13.66
CA LYS A 172 -33.26 20.57 -14.76
C LYS A 172 -32.68 21.42 -15.90
N ARG A 173 -31.73 22.30 -15.57
CA ARG A 173 -31.03 23.18 -16.52
C ARG A 173 -29.80 22.52 -17.17
N GLY A 174 -29.54 21.24 -16.90
CA GLY A 174 -28.42 20.50 -17.49
C GLY A 174 -27.04 20.73 -16.81
N GLN A 175 -26.98 21.54 -15.76
CA GLN A 175 -25.76 21.73 -14.98
C GLN A 175 -25.48 20.50 -14.11
N PRO A 176 -24.21 20.13 -13.86
CA PRO A 176 -23.91 19.04 -12.94
C PRO A 176 -24.42 19.35 -11.53
N VAL A 177 -24.87 18.33 -10.79
CA VAL A 177 -25.26 18.52 -9.39
C VAL A 177 -24.02 18.80 -8.55
N MET A 178 -23.83 20.06 -8.19
CA MET A 178 -22.58 20.58 -7.64
C MET A 178 -22.23 19.98 -6.28
N LYS A 179 -23.23 19.66 -5.45
CA LYS A 179 -23.05 18.90 -4.19
C LYS A 179 -22.21 17.64 -4.40
N ASN A 180 -22.56 16.82 -5.41
CA ASN A 180 -21.87 15.55 -5.68
C ASN A 180 -20.44 15.79 -6.17
N VAL A 181 -20.24 16.80 -7.02
CA VAL A 181 -18.92 17.19 -7.56
C VAL A 181 -18.01 17.68 -6.43
N ILE A 182 -18.52 18.54 -5.57
CA ILE A 182 -17.80 19.10 -4.42
C ILE A 182 -17.39 18.00 -3.45
N THR A 183 -18.34 17.15 -3.04
CA THR A 183 -18.05 16.01 -2.15
C THR A 183 -16.96 15.11 -2.74
N ASP A 184 -16.99 14.87 -4.04
CA ASP A 184 -15.98 14.06 -4.72
C ASP A 184 -14.58 14.69 -4.67
N MET A 185 -14.48 15.99 -4.97
CA MET A 185 -13.21 16.73 -4.88
C MET A 185 -12.66 16.71 -3.46
N LEU A 186 -13.51 16.93 -2.45
CA LEU A 186 -13.11 16.90 -1.04
C LEU A 186 -12.59 15.51 -0.63
N GLN A 187 -13.29 14.45 -1.01
CA GLN A 187 -12.84 13.08 -0.74
C GLN A 187 -11.48 12.79 -1.41
N GLN A 188 -11.25 13.28 -2.63
CA GLN A 188 -9.96 13.12 -3.30
C GLN A 188 -8.85 13.89 -2.59
N ILE A 189 -9.11 15.13 -2.15
CA ILE A 189 -8.14 15.93 -1.40
C ILE A 189 -7.79 15.23 -0.07
N GLN A 190 -8.78 14.76 0.68
CA GLN A 190 -8.56 14.04 1.95
C GLN A 190 -7.73 12.77 1.76
N LYS A 191 -8.01 11.99 0.71
CA LYS A 191 -7.22 10.78 0.38
C LYS A 191 -5.76 11.10 0.08
N THR A 192 -5.47 12.24 -0.57
CA THR A 192 -4.10 12.68 -0.81
C THR A 192 -3.42 13.34 0.39
N THR A 193 -4.18 13.65 1.45
CA THR A 193 -3.67 14.38 2.63
C THR A 193 -3.37 13.45 3.80
N LYS A 194 -4.08 12.33 3.93
CA LYS A 194 -3.77 11.33 4.97
C LYS A 194 -2.35 10.78 4.75
N PRO A 195 -1.46 10.83 5.77
CA PRO A 195 -0.09 10.31 5.69
C PRO A 195 -0.06 8.80 5.44
#